data_AF-A0A7C4JHI3-F1
#
_entry.id   AF-A0A7C4JHI3-F1
#
_cell.length_a   1.000
_cell.length_b   1.000
_cell.length_c   1.000
_cell.angle_alpha   90.00
_cell.angle_beta   90.00
_cell.angle_gamma   90.00
#
_symmetry.space_group_name_H-M   'P 1'
#
loop_
_entity.id
_entity.type
_entity.pdbx_description
1 polymer ?
#
loop_
_entity_poly.entity_id
_entity_poly.type
_entity_poly.pdbx_seq_one_letter_code
_entity_poly.pdbx_strand_id
1 'polypeptide(L)'
;MVAYAQTATGQETTQQLISLVVILVVFFAVFYFLLIRPQRRRQREHLALLSSLKRGDRVMTAGGIIGTIEDIDENEVVLAVEEGKLRVSKSSIVEKVKK
;
A
#
# COMPACT_ATOMS: atom_id res chain seq x y z
N MET A 1 -53.91 17.80 -41.05
CA MET A 1 -52.87 16.89 -40.54
C MET A 1 -52.30 17.49 -39.26
N VAL A 2 -52.85 17.13 -38.10
CA VAL A 2 -52.23 17.44 -36.80
C VAL A 2 -52.33 16.16 -35.99
N ALA A 3 -51.24 15.40 -35.96
CA ALA A 3 -51.12 14.16 -35.20
C ALA A 3 -50.27 14.43 -33.96
N TYR A 4 -50.82 14.03 -32.82
CA TYR A 4 -50.19 13.97 -31.53
C TYR A 4 -48.82 13.25 -31.59
N ALA A 5 -47.78 13.86 -31.05
CA ALA A 5 -46.59 13.16 -30.57
C ALA A 5 -46.12 13.83 -29.28
N GLN A 6 -46.97 13.64 -28.28
CA GLN A 6 -46.67 13.38 -26.88
C GLN A 6 -45.22 13.68 -26.42
N THR A 7 -45.14 14.67 -25.53
CA THR A 7 -44.06 14.92 -24.59
C THR A 7 -43.66 13.63 -23.86
N ALA A 8 -42.47 13.08 -24.16
CA ALA A 8 -41.88 11.96 -23.43
C ALA A 8 -40.37 12.13 -23.15
N THR A 9 -39.85 13.36 -23.21
CA THR A 9 -38.40 13.63 -23.03
C THR A 9 -37.96 13.70 -21.56
N GLY A 10 -38.87 13.92 -20.61
CA GLY A 10 -38.52 14.05 -19.18
C GLY A 10 -38.25 12.72 -18.46
N GLN A 11 -38.95 11.66 -18.84
CA GLN A 11 -38.90 10.37 -18.14
C GLN A 11 -37.70 9.52 -18.61
N GLU A 12 -37.39 9.53 -19.91
CA GLU A 12 -36.18 8.88 -20.44
C GLU A 12 -34.90 9.58 -19.98
N THR A 13 -34.86 10.91 -19.94
CA THR A 13 -33.71 11.67 -19.43
C THR A 13 -33.46 11.36 -17.95
N THR A 14 -34.52 11.25 -17.14
CA THR A 14 -34.40 10.89 -15.72
C THR A 14 -33.89 9.45 -15.54
N GLN A 15 -34.35 8.49 -16.35
CA GLN A 15 -33.85 7.12 -16.34
C GLN A 15 -32.37 7.02 -16.75
N GLN A 16 -31.93 7.81 -17.73
CA GLN A 16 -30.53 7.89 -18.15
C GLN A 16 -29.65 8.48 -17.05
N LEU A 17 -30.11 9.52 -16.34
CA LEU A 17 -29.39 10.11 -15.21
C LEU A 17 -29.26 9.13 -14.03
N ILE A 18 -30.33 8.40 -13.69
CA ILE A 18 -30.28 7.37 -12.64
C ILE A 18 -29.29 6.26 -13.03
N SER A 19 -29.31 5.80 -14.28
CA SER A 19 -28.37 4.80 -14.79
C SER A 19 -26.91 5.25 -14.67
N LEU A 20 -26.62 6.50 -15.03
CA LEU A 20 -25.27 7.09 -14.96
C LEU A 20 -24.79 7.22 -13.51
N VAL A 21 -25.64 7.68 -12.60
CA VAL A 21 -25.33 7.77 -11.17
C VAL A 21 -25.07 6.38 -10.59
N VAL A 22 -25.86 5.36 -10.94
CA VAL A 22 -25.64 3.98 -10.50
C VAL A 22 -24.30 3.46 -10.99
N ILE A 23 -23.96 3.64 -12.26
CA ILE A 23 -22.66 3.23 -12.82
C ILE A 23 -21.50 3.92 -12.12
N LEU A 24 -21.63 5.21 -11.81
CA LEU A 24 -20.62 6.00 -11.13
C LEU A 24 -20.43 5.52 -9.69
N VAL A 25 -21.52 5.26 -8.97
CA VAL A 25 -21.47 4.70 -7.60
C VAL A 25 -20.83 3.31 -7.59
N VAL A 26 -21.18 2.43 -8.54
CA VAL A 26 -20.58 1.10 -8.67
C VAL A 26 -19.08 1.22 -8.96
N PHE A 27 -18.69 2.10 -9.87
CA PHE A 27 -17.28 2.35 -10.18
C PHE A 27 -16.51 2.82 -8.93
N PHE A 28 -17.01 3.83 -8.22
CA PHE A 28 -16.40 4.29 -6.97
C PHE A 28 -16.36 3.21 -5.90
N ALA A 29 -17.40 2.40 -5.76
CA ALA A 29 -17.44 1.29 -4.80
C ALA A 29 -16.37 0.23 -5.13
N VAL A 30 -16.21 -0.14 -6.40
CA VAL A 30 -15.20 -1.09 -6.86
C VAL A 30 -13.79 -0.55 -6.63
N PHE A 31 -13.51 0.69 -7.05
CA PHE A 31 -12.19 1.31 -6.85
C PHE A 31 -11.87 1.55 -5.37
N TYR A 32 -12.85 1.96 -4.57
CA TYR A 32 -12.72 2.08 -3.12
C TYR A 32 -12.36 0.74 -2.48
N PHE A 33 -13.08 -0.33 -2.83
CA PHE A 33 -12.81 -1.67 -2.29
C PHE A 33 -11.44 -2.20 -2.74
N LEU A 34 -11.07 -1.99 -4.00
CA LEU A 34 -9.79 -2.41 -4.56
C LEU A 34 -8.60 -1.64 -4.02
N LEU A 35 -8.70 -0.36 -3.64
CA LEU A 35 -7.59 0.40 -3.05
C LEU A 35 -7.51 0.24 -1.53
N ILE A 36 -8.64 0.20 -0.82
CA ILE A 36 -8.64 0.20 0.65
C ILE A 36 -8.28 -1.17 1.24
N ARG A 37 -8.66 -2.26 0.56
CA ARG A 37 -8.31 -3.63 0.97
C ARG A 37 -6.80 -3.91 0.92
N PRO A 38 -6.06 -3.62 -0.17
CA PRO A 38 -4.62 -3.83 -0.21
C PRO A 38 -3.88 -2.89 0.73
N GLN A 39 -4.37 -1.66 0.92
CA GLN A 39 -3.72 -0.71 1.83
C GLN A 39 -3.78 -1.19 3.28
N ARG A 40 -4.95 -1.66 3.74
CA ARG A 40 -5.10 -2.25 5.08
C ARG A 40 -4.24 -3.50 5.27
N ARG A 41 -4.06 -4.31 4.21
CA ARG A 41 -3.20 -5.50 4.26
C ARG A 41 -1.73 -5.14 4.47
N ARG A 42 -1.19 -4.19 3.70
CA ARG A 42 0.22 -3.75 3.84
C ARG A 42 0.52 -3.14 5.21
N GLN A 43 -0.40 -2.34 5.75
CA GLN A 43 -0.25 -1.77 7.10
C GLN A 43 -0.23 -2.86 8.18
N ARG A 44 -1.13 -3.85 8.08
CA ARG A 44 -1.16 -4.99 9.00
C ARG A 44 0.08 -5.84 8.90
N GLU A 45 0.60 -6.10 7.71
CA GLU A 45 1.83 -6.87 7.49
C GLU A 45 3.05 -6.14 8.09
N HIS A 46 3.13 -4.82 7.97
CA HIS A 46 4.21 -4.04 8.58
C HIS A 46 4.14 -4.04 10.11
N LEU A 47 2.95 -3.84 10.68
CA LEU A 47 2.73 -3.91 12.12
C LEU A 47 3.00 -5.32 12.68
N ALA A 48 2.59 -6.36 11.94
CA ALA A 48 2.86 -7.74 12.31
C ALA A 48 4.37 -8.03 12.33
N LEU A 49 5.12 -7.54 11.34
CA LEU A 49 6.56 -7.70 11.26
C LEU A 49 7.27 -7.04 12.45
N LEU A 50 6.88 -5.82 12.80
CA LEU A 50 7.42 -5.13 13.99
C LEU A 50 7.09 -5.88 15.28
N SER A 51 5.87 -6.40 15.42
CA SER A 51 5.45 -7.17 16.60
C SER A 51 6.13 -8.54 16.74
N SER A 52 6.67 -9.07 15.64
CA SER A 52 7.34 -10.38 15.63
C SER A 52 8.84 -10.31 15.93
N LEU A 53 9.44 -9.12 15.97
CA LEU A 53 10.87 -8.96 16.20
C LEU A 53 11.25 -9.40 17.60
N LYS A 54 12.28 -10.24 17.69
CA LYS A 54 12.85 -10.73 18.94
C LYS A 54 14.37 -10.66 18.92
N ARG A 55 14.96 -10.66 20.11
CA ARG A 55 16.41 -10.84 20.30
C ARG A 55 16.85 -12.11 19.57
N GLY A 56 17.91 -12.00 18.76
CA GLY A 56 18.43 -13.09 17.93
C GLY A 56 17.89 -13.14 16.50
N ASP A 57 16.88 -12.35 16.15
CA ASP A 57 16.38 -12.31 14.77
C ASP A 57 17.34 -11.58 13.85
N ARG A 58 17.48 -12.09 12.62
CA ARG A 58 18.25 -11.45 11.56
C ARG A 58 17.36 -10.51 10.77
N VAL A 59 17.68 -9.22 10.76
CA VAL A 59 16.87 -8.19 10.11
C VAL A 59 17.65 -7.39 9.08
N MET A 60 16.92 -6.82 8.13
CA MET A 60 17.44 -5.85 7.17
C MET A 60 16.73 -4.52 7.39
N THR A 61 17.50 -3.46 7.63
CA THR A 61 16.96 -2.11 7.80
C THR A 61 16.56 -1.50 6.45
N ALA A 62 15.83 -0.38 6.47
CA ALA A 62 15.46 0.35 5.26
C ALA A 62 16.69 0.83 4.46
N GLY A 63 17.81 1.08 5.13
CA GLY A 63 19.09 1.41 4.48
C GLY A 63 19.81 0.20 3.88
N GLY A 64 19.25 -1.00 3.99
CA GLY A 64 19.84 -2.25 3.54
C GLY A 64 20.88 -2.84 4.48
N ILE A 65 21.04 -2.31 5.69
CA ILE A 65 21.98 -2.86 6.68
C ILE A 65 21.41 -4.17 7.22
N ILE A 66 22.22 -5.23 7.21
CA ILE A 66 21.84 -6.56 7.67
C ILE A 66 22.62 -6.88 8.95
N GLY A 67 21.89 -7.18 10.01
CA GLY A 67 22.45 -7.53 11.32
C GLY A 67 21.55 -8.48 12.10
N THR A 68 22.03 -8.94 13.24
CA THR A 68 21.24 -9.72 14.19
C THR A 68 20.82 -8.82 15.34
N ILE A 69 19.56 -8.88 15.77
CA ILE A 69 19.08 -8.10 16.91
C ILE A 69 19.76 -8.58 18.18
N GLU A 70 20.55 -7.72 18.79
CA GLU A 70 21.17 -7.97 20.09
C GLU A 70 20.32 -7.42 21.21
N ASP A 71 19.65 -6.28 21.04
CA ASP A 71 18.72 -5.73 22.02
C ASP A 71 17.58 -4.96 21.36
N ILE A 72 16.43 -4.91 22.03
CA ILE A 72 15.24 -4.19 21.57
C ILE A 72 14.73 -3.31 22.70
N ASP A 73 14.68 -2.01 22.44
CA ASP A 73 14.01 -1.02 23.28
C ASP A 73 12.74 -0.49 22.57
N GLU A 74 12.00 0.41 23.21
CA GLU A 74 10.74 0.94 22.65
C GLU A 74 10.93 1.71 21.33
N ASN A 75 12.05 2.43 21.18
CA ASN A 75 12.30 3.30 20.03
C ASN A 75 13.57 2.98 19.25
N GLU A 76 14.40 2.04 19.74
CA GLU A 76 15.68 1.70 19.12
C GLU A 76 15.96 0.20 19.20
N VAL A 77 16.83 -0.26 18.31
CA VAL A 77 17.24 -1.67 18.22
C VAL A 77 18.75 -1.71 18.06
N VAL A 78 19.41 -2.44 18.95
CA VAL A 78 20.86 -2.69 18.85
C VAL A 78 21.08 -3.87 17.92
N LEU A 79 21.81 -3.63 16.83
CA LEU A 79 22.16 -4.65 15.85
C LEU A 79 23.61 -5.10 16.04
N ALA A 80 23.79 -6.38 16.33
CA ALA A 80 25.07 -7.05 16.25
C ALA A 80 25.47 -7.21 14.78
N VAL A 81 26.67 -6.72 14.48
CA VAL A 81 27.32 -6.82 13.18
C VAL A 81 28.59 -7.66 13.36
N GLU A 82 28.92 -8.48 12.37
CA GLU A 82 30.18 -9.24 12.39
C GLU A 82 31.35 -8.28 12.60
N GLU A 83 32.31 -8.63 13.45
CA GLU A 83 33.43 -7.77 13.89
C GLU A 83 34.00 -6.88 12.76
N GLY A 84 33.62 -5.60 12.77
CA GLY A 84 34.05 -4.59 11.78
C GLY A 84 33.53 -4.77 10.35
N LYS A 85 32.66 -5.75 10.08
CA LYS A 85 32.11 -6.10 8.77
C LYS A 85 30.62 -5.83 8.68
N LEU A 86 30.27 -4.67 8.13
CA LEU A 86 28.88 -4.34 7.82
C LEU A 86 28.40 -5.10 6.58
N ARG A 87 27.36 -5.91 6.72
CA ARG A 87 26.66 -6.51 5.57
C ARG A 87 25.58 -5.54 5.10
N VAL A 88 25.65 -5.13 3.84
CA VAL A 88 24.66 -4.25 3.21
C VAL A 88 24.07 -4.94 1.98
N SER A 89 22.77 -4.82 1.77
CA SER A 89 22.12 -5.34 0.56
C SER A 89 22.68 -4.66 -0.68
N LYS A 90 22.94 -5.46 -1.72
CA LYS A 90 23.36 -4.94 -3.02
C LYS A 90 22.34 -3.97 -3.62
N SER A 91 21.05 -4.13 -3.30
CA SER A 91 19.98 -3.22 -3.75
C SER A 91 20.11 -1.81 -3.20
N SER A 92 20.82 -1.63 -2.08
CA SER A 92 21.01 -0.34 -1.42
C SER A 92 22.31 0.36 -1.84
N ILE A 93 23.09 -0.24 -2.75
CA ILE A 93 24.31 0.37 -3.29
C ILE A 93 23.92 1.31 -4.43
N VAL A 94 24.17 2.61 -4.25
CA VAL A 94 23.79 3.66 -5.22
C VAL A 94 24.82 3.77 -6.35
N GLU A 95 26.11 3.86 -6.01
CA GLU A 95 27.17 4.11 -6.99
C GLU A 95 28.49 3.47 -6.55
N LYS A 96 29.28 3.00 -7.52
CA LYS A 96 30.65 2.55 -7.31
C LYS A 96 31.59 3.74 -7.47
N VAL A 97 32.11 4.26 -6.36
CA VAL A 97 33.14 5.32 -6.38
C VAL A 97 34.47 4.75 -6.91
N LYS A 98 35.05 5.38 -7.92
CA LYS A 98 36.43 5.11 -8.37
C LYS A 98 37.39 6.02 -7.59
N LYS A 99 38.51 5.45 -7.12
CA LYS A 99 39.62 6.23 -6.56
C LYS A 99 40.32 7.02 -7.65
#